data_AF-A0A6N4WSR1-F1
#
_entry.id   AF-A0A6N4WSR1-F1
#
_cell.length_a   1.000
_cell.length_b   1.000
_cell.length_c   1.000
_cell.angle_alpha   90.00
_cell.angle_beta   90.00
_cell.angle_gamma   90.00
#
_symmetry.space_group_name_H-M   'P 1'
#
loop_
_entity.id
_entity.type
_entity.pdbx_description
1 polymer ?
#
loop_
_entity_poly.entity_id
_entity_poly.type
_entity_poly.pdbx_seq_one_letter_code
_entity_poly.pdbx_strand_id
1 'polypeptide(L)'
;MIRLRPLTLSLLLLCCAGCHHKHREYSVFTPTKQAEEGAPQIYSQTNQSTFKKEQLRMEVNGDVAFQQGEIVEWTPEAWVRVTKKVGRTEQEALLSEKDGLWQLQIKRDAVLVPDTMENQPWVTEVIKSLLPETAAELAEKAADTEDVDELLGILDSVKTVSFDSNKVTILDSIAQKEKLPEAAQLRVAQLAFDDLNFNSDQMTVLLQLIENPALSKRTIKYITSRIDNLSFESDKSQLQSALLQALLN
;
A
#
# COMPACT_ATOMS: atom_id res chain seq x y z
N MET A 1 37.09 80.79 26.93
CA MET A 1 37.66 79.43 26.80
C MET A 1 36.67 78.64 25.94
N ILE A 2 36.73 78.53 24.61
CA ILE A 2 37.74 78.08 23.63
C ILE A 2 38.40 76.75 23.99
N ARG A 3 38.00 75.67 23.28
CA ARG A 3 38.83 74.73 22.48
C ARG A 3 37.92 73.61 21.96
N LEU A 4 37.58 73.58 20.66
CA LEU A 4 38.30 72.96 19.54
C LEU A 4 38.40 71.43 19.61
N ARG A 5 37.72 70.78 18.64
CA ARG A 5 37.93 69.38 18.22
C ARG A 5 39.35 69.20 17.65
N PRO A 6 39.83 67.95 17.56
CA PRO A 6 40.13 67.44 16.21
C PRO A 6 39.74 65.97 15.97
N LEU A 7 39.59 65.66 14.68
CA LEU A 7 39.48 64.32 14.09
C LEU A 7 40.76 63.50 14.30
N THR A 8 40.62 62.17 14.41
CA THR A 8 41.48 61.22 13.67
C THR A 8 40.81 59.84 13.53
N LEU A 9 40.96 59.31 12.33
CA LEU A 9 40.53 58.04 11.75
C LEU A 9 41.28 56.82 12.34
N SER A 10 40.64 55.65 12.42
CA SER A 10 41.17 54.26 12.20
C SER A 10 40.06 53.27 12.62
N LEU A 11 39.29 52.67 11.72
CA LEU A 11 39.53 51.44 10.96
C LEU A 11 39.84 50.21 11.83
N LEU A 12 38.84 49.31 11.99
CA LEU A 12 38.91 47.83 11.94
C LEU A 12 37.51 47.27 12.31
N LEU A 13 36.78 46.71 11.34
CA LEU A 13 36.63 45.26 11.07
C LEU A 13 35.90 44.48 12.18
N LEU A 14 34.63 44.09 11.95
CA LEU A 14 34.21 42.67 11.91
C LEU A 14 32.68 42.49 11.67
N CYS A 15 32.40 41.64 10.69
CA CYS A 15 31.35 40.63 10.58
C CYS A 15 29.84 40.98 10.58
N CYS A 16 29.31 40.80 9.37
CA CYS A 16 27.97 40.38 8.93
C CYS A 16 27.08 39.63 9.93
N ALA A 17 25.80 40.02 9.98
CA ALA A 17 24.66 39.09 9.94
C ALA A 17 23.46 39.83 9.33
N GLY A 18 23.22 39.59 8.04
CA GLY A 18 22.07 40.11 7.31
C GLY A 18 20.80 39.36 7.67
N CYS A 19 19.78 40.09 8.08
CA CYS A 19 18.40 39.65 8.00
C CYS A 19 17.99 39.54 6.54
N HIS A 20 17.65 38.33 6.09
CA HIS A 20 16.86 38.14 4.87
C HIS A 20 15.72 37.17 5.15
N HIS A 21 14.51 37.74 5.21
CA HIS A 21 13.27 37.04 4.94
C HIS A 21 13.35 36.42 3.54
N LYS A 22 13.38 35.09 3.47
CA LYS A 22 12.98 34.36 2.27
C LYS A 22 11.62 33.75 2.52
N HIS A 23 10.68 34.12 1.67
CA HIS A 23 9.48 33.34 1.36
C HIS A 23 9.88 31.87 1.21
N ARG A 24 9.30 30.99 2.02
CA ARG A 24 9.28 29.55 1.71
C ARG A 24 8.09 29.31 0.79
N GLU A 25 8.40 28.98 -0.44
CA GLU A 25 7.49 28.33 -1.37
C GLU A 25 6.94 27.05 -0.71
N TYR A 26 5.63 26.91 -0.69
CA TYR A 26 4.99 25.64 -0.38
C TYR A 26 5.24 24.71 -1.57
N SER A 27 6.04 23.67 -1.37
CA SER A 27 6.11 22.55 -2.30
C SER A 27 4.78 21.80 -2.22
N VAL A 28 3.88 22.08 -3.16
CA VAL A 28 2.78 21.19 -3.49
C VAL A 28 3.43 19.91 -4.00
N PHE A 29 3.40 18.85 -3.19
CA PHE A 29 3.85 17.53 -3.63
C PHE A 29 2.85 17.01 -4.66
N THR A 30 3.22 17.08 -5.93
CA THR A 30 2.70 16.18 -6.95
C THR A 30 3.34 14.82 -6.72
N PRO A 31 2.58 13.75 -6.39
CA PRO A 31 3.15 12.42 -6.32
C PRO A 31 3.67 12.04 -7.70
N THR A 32 4.99 11.87 -7.80
CA THR A 32 5.64 11.46 -9.04
C THR A 32 5.44 9.97 -9.19
N LYS A 33 4.89 9.60 -10.33
CA LYS A 33 4.62 8.23 -10.77
C LYS A 33 5.96 7.49 -10.97
N GLN A 34 6.45 6.80 -9.94
CA GLN A 34 7.41 5.71 -10.08
C GLN A 34 6.95 4.55 -9.20
N ALA A 35 6.43 3.52 -9.85
CA ALA A 35 6.15 2.24 -9.25
C ALA A 35 7.49 1.52 -9.06
N GLU A 36 7.99 1.54 -7.83
CA GLU A 36 8.90 0.49 -7.34
C GLU A 36 8.04 -0.60 -6.67
N GLU A 37 8.43 -1.86 -6.86
CA GLU A 37 7.81 -3.02 -6.23
C GLU A 37 7.79 -2.83 -4.70
N GLY A 38 6.61 -2.97 -4.08
CA GLY A 38 6.44 -2.81 -2.63
C GLY A 38 6.05 -1.40 -2.16
N ALA A 39 5.25 -0.67 -2.96
CA ALA A 39 4.71 0.64 -2.58
C ALA A 39 4.11 0.64 -1.16
N PRO A 40 4.42 1.66 -0.33
CA PRO A 40 3.94 1.72 1.03
C PRO A 40 2.41 1.77 1.07
N GLN A 41 1.81 1.02 2.00
CA GLN A 41 0.36 1.06 2.21
C GLN A 41 0.03 2.35 2.95
N ILE A 42 -0.46 3.35 2.21
CA ILE A 42 -0.88 4.63 2.78
C ILE A 42 -2.28 4.47 3.38
N TYR A 43 -2.40 4.65 4.69
CA TYR A 43 -3.69 4.75 5.36
C TYR A 43 -3.97 6.21 5.66
N SER A 44 -4.74 6.83 4.75
CA SER A 44 -5.30 8.15 4.93
C SER A 44 -6.79 8.04 5.16
N GLN A 45 -7.24 8.47 6.34
CA GLN A 45 -8.53 9.13 6.43
C GLN A 45 -8.37 10.29 7.40
N THR A 46 -8.93 11.43 7.04
CA THR A 46 -9.09 12.66 7.84
C THR A 46 -9.72 12.46 9.23
N ASN A 47 -10.01 11.23 9.65
CA ASN A 47 -10.52 10.83 10.95
C ASN A 47 -9.94 9.45 11.37
N GLN A 48 -9.72 9.29 12.67
CA GLN A 48 -9.18 8.10 13.35
C GLN A 48 -9.62 6.76 12.72
N SER A 49 -8.66 5.94 12.27
CA SER A 49 -8.90 4.59 11.74
C SER A 49 -8.75 3.52 12.82
N THR A 50 -9.55 2.46 12.79
CA THR A 50 -9.43 1.32 13.73
C THR A 50 -9.42 -0.01 12.99
N PHE A 51 -8.36 -0.78 13.19
CA PHE A 51 -8.17 -2.14 12.69
C PHE A 51 -8.35 -3.12 13.85
N LYS A 52 -9.07 -4.22 13.63
CA LYS A 52 -9.31 -5.25 14.65
C LYS A 52 -9.23 -6.64 14.03
N LYS A 53 -8.46 -7.53 14.66
CA LYS A 53 -8.38 -8.95 14.32
C LYS A 53 -8.21 -9.74 15.62
N GLU A 54 -9.21 -10.55 15.96
CA GLU A 54 -9.20 -11.39 17.16
C GLU A 54 -8.87 -10.61 18.45
N GLN A 55 -7.69 -10.85 19.03
CA GLN A 55 -7.15 -10.24 20.24
C GLN A 55 -6.34 -8.96 19.96
N LEU A 56 -6.18 -8.58 18.69
CA LEU A 56 -5.38 -7.45 18.24
C LEU A 56 -6.27 -6.27 17.85
N ARG A 57 -5.82 -5.07 18.16
CA ARG A 57 -6.42 -3.81 17.75
C ARG A 57 -5.34 -2.79 17.42
N MET A 58 -5.56 -2.01 16.37
CA MET A 58 -4.75 -0.84 16.04
C MET A 58 -5.67 0.36 15.82
N GLU A 59 -5.31 1.49 16.40
CA GLU A 59 -5.94 2.80 16.18
C GLU A 59 -4.90 3.73 15.56
N VAL A 60 -5.26 4.44 14.51
CA VAL A 60 -4.36 5.36 13.79
C VAL A 60 -5.01 6.74 13.73
N ASN A 61 -4.24 7.78 14.01
CA ASN A 61 -4.65 9.18 13.86
C ASN A 61 -3.64 9.93 13.01
N GLY A 62 -4.15 10.76 12.09
CA GLY A 62 -3.36 11.35 11.01
C GLY A 62 -3.18 10.36 9.86
N ASP A 63 -2.58 10.85 8.77
CA ASP A 63 -2.16 9.98 7.67
C ASP A 63 -0.84 9.31 8.07
N VAL A 64 -0.82 7.97 8.02
CA VAL A 64 0.36 7.14 8.32
C VAL A 64 0.47 6.06 7.25
N ALA A 65 1.64 5.95 6.63
CA ALA A 65 1.95 4.88 5.70
C ALA A 65 2.81 3.82 6.38
N PHE A 66 2.46 2.55 6.11
CA PHE A 66 3.20 1.41 6.63
C PHE A 66 3.86 0.62 5.50
N GLN A 67 5.04 0.08 5.78
CA GLN A 67 5.72 -0.90 4.94
C GLN A 67 6.23 -2.02 5.84
N GLN A 68 5.77 -3.26 5.59
CA GLN A 68 6.14 -4.45 6.37
C GLN A 68 5.95 -4.31 7.91
N GLY A 69 4.95 -3.53 8.34
CA GLY A 69 4.68 -3.27 9.75
C GLY A 69 5.44 -2.08 10.35
N GLU A 70 6.33 -1.44 9.59
CA GLU A 70 7.05 -0.24 9.99
C GLU A 70 6.37 1.02 9.45
N ILE A 71 6.47 2.13 10.17
CA ILE A 71 5.96 3.42 9.73
C ILE A 71 7.01 4.10 8.85
N VAL A 72 6.64 4.44 7.61
CA VAL A 72 7.56 5.01 6.61
C VAL A 72 7.21 6.44 6.18
N GLU A 73 5.93 6.82 6.26
CA GLU A 73 5.49 8.20 6.01
C GLU A 73 4.39 8.59 7.00
N TRP A 74 4.32 9.87 7.37
CA TRP A 74 3.32 10.36 8.30
C TRP A 74 3.08 11.87 8.22
N THR A 75 1.95 12.29 8.78
CA THR A 75 1.61 13.69 9.04
C THR A 75 2.08 14.14 10.43
N PRO A 76 2.32 15.46 10.65
CA PRO A 76 2.63 15.97 11.99
C PRO A 76 1.53 15.61 13.00
N GLU A 77 1.92 15.35 14.24
CA GLU A 77 1.04 14.94 15.35
C GLU A 77 0.33 13.58 15.14
N ALA A 78 0.77 12.79 14.16
CA ALA A 78 0.25 11.45 13.94
C ALA A 78 0.56 10.52 15.13
N TRP A 79 -0.34 9.58 15.38
CA TRP A 79 -0.12 8.53 16.38
C TRP A 79 -0.74 7.20 15.98
N VAL A 80 -0.11 6.12 16.43
CA VAL A 80 -0.55 4.74 16.23
C VAL A 80 -0.60 4.06 17.60
N ARG A 81 -1.79 3.65 18.04
CA ARG A 81 -1.97 2.84 19.24
C ARG A 81 -2.21 1.39 18.84
N VAL A 82 -1.41 0.48 19.36
CA VAL A 82 -1.64 -0.96 19.20
C VAL A 82 -1.99 -1.61 20.53
N THR A 83 -2.87 -2.59 20.49
CA THR A 83 -3.34 -3.32 21.66
C THR A 83 -3.40 -4.81 21.33
N LYS A 84 -2.84 -5.63 22.22
CA LYS A 84 -2.91 -7.09 22.18
C LYS A 84 -3.46 -7.61 23.50
N LYS A 85 -4.61 -8.29 23.45
CA LYS A 85 -5.14 -9.02 24.61
C LYS A 85 -4.48 -10.39 24.70
N VAL A 86 -4.05 -10.79 25.89
CA VAL A 86 -3.50 -12.13 26.17
C VAL A 86 -4.26 -12.68 27.38
N GLY A 87 -5.32 -13.45 27.11
CA GLY A 87 -6.23 -13.91 28.17
C GLY A 87 -6.93 -12.74 28.87
N ARG A 88 -6.56 -12.46 30.14
CA ARG A 88 -7.10 -11.34 30.93
C ARG A 88 -6.21 -10.10 30.93
N THR A 89 -5.00 -10.18 30.39
CA THR A 89 -4.08 -9.05 30.34
C THR A 89 -4.16 -8.36 28.99
N GLU A 90 -3.85 -7.05 28.98
CA GLU A 90 -3.83 -6.23 27.79
C GLU A 90 -2.46 -5.55 27.70
N GLN A 91 -1.74 -5.81 26.62
CA GLN A 91 -0.53 -5.10 26.25
C GLN A 91 -0.93 -3.96 25.32
N GLU A 92 -0.44 -2.74 25.61
CA GLU A 92 -0.76 -1.55 24.82
C GLU A 92 0.54 -0.78 24.55
N ALA A 93 0.69 -0.33 23.31
CA ALA A 93 1.72 0.60 22.90
C ALA A 93 1.14 1.80 22.19
N LEU A 94 1.78 2.94 22.36
CA LEU A 94 1.51 4.17 21.63
C LEU A 94 2.79 4.62 20.95
N LEU A 95 2.77 4.66 19.63
CA LEU A 95 3.71 5.38 18.80
C LEU A 95 3.12 6.78 18.59
N SER A 96 3.85 7.83 18.92
CA SER A 96 3.42 9.22 18.64
C SER A 96 4.56 10.02 18.02
N GLU A 97 4.23 10.79 16.99
CA GLU A 97 5.13 11.77 16.39
C GLU A 97 5.31 12.97 17.34
N LYS A 98 6.56 13.35 17.59
CA LYS A 98 6.94 14.61 18.24
C LYS A 98 8.23 15.16 17.62
N ASP A 99 8.20 16.42 17.23
CA ASP A 99 9.36 17.17 16.72
C ASP A 99 10.07 16.48 15.53
N GLY A 100 9.30 15.82 14.68
CA GLY A 100 9.75 15.05 13.51
C GLY A 100 10.19 13.62 13.81
N LEU A 101 10.06 13.14 15.05
CA LEU A 101 10.55 11.83 15.49
C LEU A 101 9.44 10.99 16.14
N TRP A 102 9.45 9.69 15.88
CA TRP A 102 8.57 8.74 16.56
C TRP A 102 9.05 8.44 17.97
N GLN A 103 8.14 8.51 18.93
CA GLN A 103 8.35 8.09 20.32
C GLN A 103 7.47 6.89 20.63
N LEU A 104 8.07 5.81 21.13
CA LEU A 104 7.36 4.63 21.60
C LEU A 104 7.08 4.74 23.11
N GLN A 105 5.83 4.51 23.49
CA GLN A 105 5.40 4.36 24.88
C GLN A 105 4.68 3.03 25.07
N ILE A 106 4.91 2.37 26.20
CA ILE A 106 4.30 1.09 26.55
C ILE A 106 3.51 1.25 27.83
N LYS A 107 2.34 0.61 27.91
CA LYS A 107 1.52 0.61 29.12
C LYS A 107 2.11 -0.33 30.16
N ARG A 108 2.55 0.24 31.30
CA ARG A 108 2.99 -0.47 32.50
C ARG A 108 2.19 0.05 33.68
N ASP A 109 1.58 -0.84 34.45
CA ASP A 109 0.78 -0.49 35.64
C ASP A 109 -0.26 0.62 35.38
N ALA A 110 -0.99 0.50 34.27
CA ALA A 110 -2.00 1.44 33.78
C ALA A 110 -1.50 2.82 33.31
N VAL A 111 -0.18 3.04 33.21
CA VAL A 111 0.42 4.29 32.71
C VAL A 111 1.29 4.02 31.48
N LEU A 112 1.23 4.91 30.49
CA LEU A 112 2.14 4.87 29.33
C LEU A 112 3.50 5.45 29.74
N VAL A 113 4.55 4.64 29.61
CA VAL A 113 5.93 5.05 29.90
C VAL A 113 6.78 4.97 28.64
N PRO A 114 7.76 5.87 28.43
CA PRO A 114 8.70 5.77 27.32
C PRO A 114 9.40 4.42 27.30
N ASP A 115 9.61 3.88 26.10
CA ASP A 115 10.30 2.61 25.90
C ASP A 115 11.49 2.78 24.95
N THR A 116 12.49 1.90 25.07
CA THR A 116 13.82 2.10 24.47
C THR A 116 14.23 0.95 23.55
N MET A 117 13.32 0.47 22.69
CA MET A 117 13.53 -0.52 21.60
C MET A 117 13.21 -1.99 21.92
N GLU A 118 13.13 -2.42 23.18
CA GLU A 118 12.84 -3.85 23.51
C GLU A 118 11.49 -4.31 22.96
N ASN A 119 10.46 -3.47 23.03
CA ASN A 119 9.12 -3.84 22.58
C ASN A 119 8.85 -3.48 21.11
N GLN A 120 9.81 -2.86 20.41
CA GLN A 120 9.62 -2.44 19.01
C GLN A 120 9.32 -3.64 18.09
N PRO A 121 10.02 -4.79 18.16
CA PRO A 121 9.69 -5.95 17.34
C PRO A 121 8.26 -6.46 17.56
N TRP A 122 7.79 -6.47 18.80
CA TRP A 122 6.42 -6.88 19.10
C TRP A 122 5.38 -5.90 18.52
N VAL A 123 5.63 -4.59 18.59
CA VAL A 123 4.76 -3.59 17.98
C VAL A 123 4.70 -3.77 16.48
N THR A 124 5.85 -3.91 15.81
CA THR A 124 5.93 -4.18 14.36
C THR A 124 5.15 -5.45 13.99
N GLU A 125 5.30 -6.54 14.75
CA GLU A 125 4.55 -7.78 14.50
C GLU A 125 3.03 -7.61 14.67
N VAL A 126 2.59 -6.84 15.66
CA VAL A 126 1.15 -6.54 15.84
C VAL A 126 0.61 -5.70 14.70
N ILE A 127 1.35 -4.67 14.27
CA ILE A 127 0.98 -3.84 13.13
C ILE A 127 0.90 -4.73 11.88
N LYS A 128 1.97 -5.48 11.57
CA LYS A 128 2.01 -6.39 10.43
C LYS A 128 0.86 -7.40 10.41
N SER A 129 0.50 -7.96 11.57
CA SER A 129 -0.61 -8.91 11.69
C SER A 129 -2.00 -8.29 11.47
N LEU A 130 -2.13 -6.98 11.68
CA LEU A 130 -3.36 -6.20 11.54
C LEU A 130 -3.48 -5.54 10.17
N LEU A 131 -2.35 -5.30 9.50
CA LEU A 131 -2.34 -4.83 8.13
C LEU A 131 -2.81 -5.94 7.19
N PRO A 132 -3.64 -5.63 6.18
CA PRO A 132 -3.94 -6.56 5.10
C PRO A 132 -2.66 -6.91 4.35
N GLU A 133 -2.55 -8.18 3.93
CA GLU A 133 -1.47 -8.64 3.05
C GLU A 133 -1.33 -7.68 1.85
N THR A 134 -0.11 -7.31 1.52
CA THR A 134 0.19 -6.48 0.36
C THR A 134 -0.12 -7.23 -0.93
N ALA A 135 -0.27 -6.50 -2.04
CA ALA A 135 -0.47 -7.14 -3.34
C ALA A 135 0.70 -8.03 -3.75
N ALA A 136 1.93 -7.65 -3.39
CA ALA A 136 3.12 -8.45 -3.63
C ALA A 136 3.11 -9.74 -2.81
N GLU A 137 2.81 -9.66 -1.51
CA GLU A 137 2.70 -10.85 -0.64
C GLU A 137 1.59 -11.80 -1.12
N LEU A 138 0.43 -11.26 -1.51
CA LEU A 138 -0.65 -12.06 -2.08
C LEU A 138 -0.26 -12.70 -3.42
N ALA A 139 0.45 -11.97 -4.28
CA ALA A 139 0.92 -12.48 -5.57
C ALA A 139 1.99 -13.57 -5.42
N GLU A 140 2.93 -13.40 -4.48
CA GLU A 140 3.97 -14.38 -4.14
C GLU A 140 3.34 -15.65 -3.58
N LYS A 141 2.46 -15.50 -2.58
CA LYS A 141 1.71 -16.62 -1.99
C LYS A 141 0.89 -17.39 -3.03
N ALA A 142 0.27 -16.68 -3.98
CA ALA A 142 -0.51 -17.30 -5.04
C ALA A 142 0.36 -18.04 -6.07
N ALA A 143 1.57 -17.55 -6.33
CA ALA A 143 2.54 -18.23 -7.18
C ALA A 143 3.01 -19.54 -6.55
N ASP A 144 3.30 -19.53 -5.25
CA ASP A 144 3.86 -20.67 -4.50
C ASP A 144 2.83 -21.73 -4.10
N THR A 145 1.56 -21.37 -3.93
CA THR A 145 0.53 -22.33 -3.51
C THR A 145 0.06 -23.22 -4.65
N GLU A 146 -0.02 -24.53 -4.39
CA GLU A 146 -0.69 -25.52 -5.25
C GLU A 146 -2.08 -25.91 -4.69
N ASP A 147 -2.44 -25.37 -3.53
CA ASP A 147 -3.74 -25.62 -2.90
C ASP A 147 -4.82 -24.75 -3.58
N VAL A 148 -5.83 -25.43 -4.12
CA VAL A 148 -6.92 -24.77 -4.87
C VAL A 148 -7.78 -23.91 -3.96
N ASP A 149 -8.04 -24.33 -2.73
CA ASP A 149 -8.88 -23.60 -1.79
C ASP A 149 -8.14 -22.35 -1.27
N GLU A 150 -6.83 -22.45 -1.04
CA GLU A 150 -6.00 -21.30 -0.71
C GLU A 150 -5.96 -20.28 -1.86
N LEU A 151 -5.75 -20.75 -3.10
CA LEU A 151 -5.74 -19.89 -4.29
C LEU A 151 -7.07 -19.17 -4.50
N LEU A 152 -8.20 -19.87 -4.31
CA LEU A 152 -9.53 -19.27 -4.37
C LEU A 152 -9.75 -18.25 -3.24
N GLY A 153 -9.22 -18.51 -2.04
CA GLY A 153 -9.23 -17.57 -0.92
C GLY A 153 -8.46 -16.27 -1.24
N ILE A 154 -7.30 -16.38 -1.88
CA ILE A 154 -6.52 -15.22 -2.35
C ILE A 154 -7.34 -14.44 -3.38
N LEU A 155 -7.94 -15.11 -4.37
CA LEU A 155 -8.78 -14.46 -5.38
C LEU A 155 -10.00 -13.74 -4.78
N ASP A 156 -10.61 -14.30 -3.73
CA ASP A 156 -11.70 -13.63 -3.04
C ASP A 156 -11.24 -12.39 -2.25
N SER A 157 -10.00 -12.37 -1.78
CA SER A 157 -9.43 -11.20 -1.09
C SER A 157 -9.22 -10.00 -2.01
N VAL A 158 -9.05 -10.20 -3.33
CA VAL A 158 -8.83 -9.16 -4.36
C VAL A 158 -9.92 -8.08 -4.32
N LYS A 159 -11.15 -8.45 -3.98
CA LYS A 159 -12.30 -7.53 -3.85
C LYS A 159 -12.12 -6.47 -2.77
N THR A 160 -11.25 -6.72 -1.80
CA THR A 160 -10.97 -5.79 -0.70
C THR A 160 -9.75 -4.91 -0.95
N VAL A 161 -9.01 -5.18 -2.03
CA VAL A 161 -7.84 -4.40 -2.45
C VAL A 161 -8.30 -3.07 -3.08
N SER A 162 -7.79 -1.95 -2.57
CA SER A 162 -8.30 -0.62 -2.92
C SER A 162 -7.86 -0.08 -4.29
N PHE A 163 -6.77 -0.58 -4.86
CA PHE A 163 -6.20 -0.07 -6.12
C PHE A 163 -6.19 -1.13 -7.22
N ASP A 164 -6.64 -0.75 -8.42
CA ASP A 164 -6.66 -1.66 -9.57
C ASP A 164 -5.28 -2.13 -9.98
N SER A 165 -4.25 -1.27 -9.88
CA SER A 165 -2.86 -1.68 -10.12
C SER A 165 -2.45 -2.86 -9.24
N ASN A 166 -2.86 -2.85 -7.97
CA ASN A 166 -2.58 -3.92 -7.01
C ASN A 166 -3.38 -5.18 -7.33
N LYS A 167 -4.66 -5.02 -7.72
CA LYS A 167 -5.48 -6.15 -8.17
C LYS A 167 -4.87 -6.80 -9.43
N VAL A 168 -4.42 -6.00 -10.39
CA VAL A 168 -3.73 -6.47 -11.61
C VAL A 168 -2.49 -7.27 -11.24
N THR A 169 -1.63 -6.76 -10.36
CA THR A 169 -0.44 -7.51 -9.90
C THR A 169 -0.80 -8.91 -9.38
N ILE A 170 -1.84 -9.01 -8.56
CA ILE A 170 -2.29 -10.30 -8.01
C ILE A 170 -2.87 -11.20 -9.11
N LEU A 171 -3.81 -10.66 -9.91
CA LEU A 171 -4.52 -11.44 -10.93
C LEU A 171 -3.62 -11.89 -12.07
N ASP A 172 -2.69 -11.05 -12.50
CA ASP A 172 -1.70 -11.34 -13.53
C ASP A 172 -0.73 -12.44 -13.09
N SER A 173 -0.21 -12.35 -11.86
CA SER A 173 0.61 -13.41 -11.25
C SER A 173 -0.12 -14.76 -11.26
N ILE A 174 -1.39 -14.78 -10.84
CA ILE A 174 -2.20 -16.00 -10.84
C ILE A 174 -2.46 -16.53 -12.25
N ALA A 175 -2.74 -15.65 -13.22
CA ALA A 175 -3.02 -16.02 -14.61
C ALA A 175 -1.83 -16.71 -15.29
N GLN A 176 -0.59 -16.36 -14.90
CA GLN A 176 0.65 -16.94 -15.44
C GLN A 176 0.92 -18.39 -14.97
N LYS A 177 0.17 -18.89 -13.97
CA LYS A 177 0.42 -20.21 -13.39
C LYS A 177 0.09 -21.35 -14.38
N GLU A 178 1.09 -22.14 -14.78
CA GLU A 178 0.98 -23.16 -15.85
C GLU A 178 -0.17 -24.16 -15.64
N LYS A 179 -0.44 -24.53 -14.38
CA LYS A 179 -1.49 -25.49 -14.00
C LYS A 179 -2.63 -24.82 -13.24
N LEU A 180 -3.07 -23.64 -13.69
CA LEU A 180 -4.17 -22.93 -13.06
C LEU A 180 -5.47 -23.75 -13.12
N PRO A 181 -6.09 -24.13 -11.99
CA PRO A 181 -7.34 -24.90 -12.01
C PRO A 181 -8.48 -24.16 -12.71
N GLU A 182 -9.37 -24.87 -13.40
CA GLU A 182 -10.51 -24.27 -14.14
C GLU A 182 -11.34 -23.31 -13.28
N ALA A 183 -11.59 -23.64 -12.00
CA ALA A 183 -12.32 -22.78 -11.08
C ALA A 183 -11.59 -21.44 -10.83
N ALA A 184 -10.27 -21.49 -10.66
CA ALA A 184 -9.44 -20.30 -10.47
C ALA A 184 -9.35 -19.48 -11.76
N GLN A 185 -9.19 -20.11 -12.93
CA GLN A 185 -9.22 -19.43 -14.22
C GLN A 185 -10.53 -18.63 -14.41
N LEU A 186 -11.68 -19.28 -14.15
CA LEU A 186 -12.97 -18.63 -14.25
C LEU A 186 -13.09 -17.46 -13.26
N ARG A 187 -12.58 -17.63 -12.04
CA ARG A 187 -12.62 -16.60 -11.01
C ARG A 187 -11.74 -15.40 -11.37
N VAL A 188 -10.55 -15.61 -11.93
CA VAL A 188 -9.68 -14.55 -12.48
C VAL A 188 -10.41 -13.76 -13.55
N ALA A 189 -11.01 -14.44 -14.54
CA ALA A 189 -11.77 -13.77 -15.60
C ALA A 189 -12.95 -12.95 -15.05
N GLN A 190 -13.66 -13.48 -14.05
CA GLN A 190 -14.74 -12.75 -13.38
C GLN A 190 -14.23 -11.49 -12.69
N LEU A 191 -13.17 -11.60 -11.88
CA LEU A 191 -12.58 -10.46 -11.18
C LEU A 191 -12.03 -9.41 -12.15
N ALA A 192 -11.45 -9.83 -13.28
CA ALA A 192 -11.01 -8.90 -14.31
C ALA A 192 -12.18 -8.05 -14.81
N PHE A 193 -13.31 -8.64 -15.19
CA PHE A 193 -14.47 -7.85 -15.68
C PHE A 193 -15.22 -7.10 -14.59
N ASP A 194 -15.35 -7.68 -13.39
CA ASP A 194 -16.28 -7.19 -12.37
C ASP A 194 -15.60 -6.22 -11.38
N ASP A 195 -14.28 -6.34 -11.15
CA ASP A 195 -13.56 -5.63 -10.10
C ASP A 195 -12.46 -4.68 -10.62
N LEU A 196 -12.06 -4.73 -11.90
CA LEU A 196 -11.15 -3.76 -12.51
C LEU A 196 -11.92 -2.69 -13.28
N ASN A 197 -11.58 -1.42 -13.07
CA ASN A 197 -12.32 -0.30 -13.68
C ASN A 197 -11.77 0.12 -15.05
N PHE A 198 -10.51 -0.15 -15.34
CA PHE A 198 -9.86 0.28 -16.58
C PHE A 198 -9.75 -0.87 -17.59
N ASN A 199 -10.21 -0.64 -18.83
CA ASN A 199 -10.11 -1.66 -19.88
C ASN A 199 -8.67 -2.12 -20.14
N SER A 200 -7.68 -1.24 -20.01
CA SER A 200 -6.26 -1.64 -20.13
C SER A 200 -5.89 -2.72 -19.13
N ASP A 201 -6.33 -2.57 -17.89
CA ASP A 201 -6.04 -3.46 -16.77
C ASP A 201 -6.78 -4.79 -16.95
N GLN A 202 -8.04 -4.72 -17.39
CA GLN A 202 -8.82 -5.89 -17.80
C GLN A 202 -8.11 -6.67 -18.91
N MET A 203 -7.66 -5.98 -19.96
CA MET A 203 -7.00 -6.59 -21.11
C MET A 203 -5.68 -7.25 -20.72
N THR A 204 -4.87 -6.64 -19.85
CA THR A 204 -3.63 -7.24 -19.34
C THR A 204 -3.92 -8.61 -18.72
N VAL A 205 -4.83 -8.68 -17.75
CA VAL A 205 -5.15 -9.93 -17.04
C VAL A 205 -5.79 -10.96 -17.97
N LEU A 206 -6.74 -10.53 -18.82
CA LEU A 206 -7.48 -11.46 -19.69
C LEU A 206 -6.59 -12.06 -20.78
N LEU A 207 -5.71 -11.27 -21.39
CA LEU A 207 -4.78 -11.78 -22.40
C LEU A 207 -3.78 -12.75 -21.77
N GLN A 208 -3.24 -12.43 -20.59
CA GLN A 208 -2.34 -13.33 -19.87
C GLN A 208 -3.02 -14.67 -19.53
N LEU A 209 -4.29 -14.62 -19.11
CA LEU A 209 -5.07 -15.82 -18.85
C LEU A 209 -5.33 -16.63 -20.13
N ILE A 210 -5.55 -15.97 -21.27
CA ILE A 210 -5.79 -16.65 -22.55
C ILE A 210 -4.53 -17.36 -23.08
N GLU A 211 -3.36 -16.80 -22.82
CA GLU A 211 -2.07 -17.40 -23.17
C GLU A 211 -1.75 -18.65 -22.34
N ASN A 212 -2.50 -18.90 -21.25
CA ASN A 212 -2.31 -20.08 -20.42
C ASN A 212 -2.70 -21.36 -21.19
N PRO A 213 -1.78 -22.34 -21.36
CA PRO A 213 -2.05 -23.54 -22.14
C PRO A 213 -3.12 -24.45 -21.51
N ALA A 214 -3.39 -24.29 -20.21
CA ALA A 214 -4.44 -25.03 -19.51
C ALA A 214 -5.82 -24.35 -19.59
N LEU A 215 -5.98 -23.29 -20.38
CA LEU A 215 -7.22 -22.52 -20.47
C LEU A 215 -8.44 -23.39 -20.79
N SER A 216 -9.44 -23.37 -19.91
CA SER A 216 -10.62 -24.19 -20.03
C SER A 216 -11.63 -23.62 -21.02
N LYS A 217 -12.38 -24.51 -21.69
CA LYS A 217 -13.51 -24.13 -22.55
C LYS A 217 -14.58 -23.33 -21.81
N ARG A 218 -14.75 -23.57 -20.51
CA ARG A 218 -15.70 -22.84 -19.67
C ARG A 218 -15.25 -21.39 -19.48
N THR A 219 -13.98 -21.17 -19.20
CA THR A 219 -13.37 -19.84 -19.09
C THR A 219 -13.48 -19.10 -20.42
N ILE A 220 -13.13 -19.74 -21.54
CA ILE A 220 -13.29 -19.18 -22.90
C ILE A 220 -14.72 -18.70 -23.12
N LYS A 221 -15.71 -19.57 -22.88
CA LYS A 221 -17.13 -19.24 -23.05
C LYS A 221 -17.54 -18.04 -22.19
N TYR A 222 -17.06 -17.98 -20.95
CA TYR A 222 -17.33 -16.86 -20.06
C TYR A 222 -16.75 -15.55 -20.62
N ILE A 223 -15.46 -15.54 -21.00
CA ILE A 223 -14.81 -14.36 -21.60
C ILE A 223 -15.56 -13.93 -22.85
N THR A 224 -15.84 -14.85 -23.79
CA THR A 224 -16.61 -14.55 -25.02
C THR A 224 -17.95 -13.88 -24.72
N SER A 225 -18.67 -14.34 -23.68
CA SER A 225 -19.98 -13.78 -23.30
C SER A 225 -19.92 -12.39 -22.67
N ARG A 226 -18.73 -11.92 -22.29
CA ARG A 226 -18.49 -10.65 -21.61
C ARG A 226 -17.68 -9.66 -22.44
N ILE A 227 -17.21 -10.04 -23.64
CA ILE A 227 -16.43 -9.17 -24.53
C ILE A 227 -17.14 -7.82 -24.78
N ASP A 228 -18.46 -7.83 -24.92
CA ASP A 228 -19.24 -6.62 -25.17
C ASP A 228 -19.22 -5.62 -24.00
N ASN A 229 -18.76 -6.03 -22.81
CA ASN A 229 -18.56 -5.13 -21.67
C ASN A 229 -17.34 -4.21 -21.87
N LEU A 230 -16.40 -4.57 -22.74
CA LEU A 230 -15.27 -3.71 -23.08
C LEU A 230 -15.76 -2.49 -23.84
N SER A 231 -15.22 -1.32 -23.53
CA SER A 231 -15.69 -0.07 -24.14
C SER A 231 -15.15 0.15 -25.55
N PHE A 232 -13.99 -0.41 -25.90
CA PHE A 232 -13.31 -0.15 -27.17
C PHE A 232 -13.39 -1.35 -28.11
N GLU A 233 -13.78 -1.11 -29.36
CA GLU A 233 -13.83 -2.15 -30.41
C GLU A 233 -12.44 -2.76 -30.72
N SER A 234 -11.36 -1.98 -30.56
CA SER A 234 -9.99 -2.49 -30.68
C SER A 234 -9.73 -3.63 -29.70
N ASP A 235 -10.12 -3.43 -28.45
CA ASP A 235 -9.86 -4.37 -27.35
C ASP A 235 -10.71 -5.62 -27.53
N LYS A 236 -11.97 -5.46 -27.95
CA LYS A 236 -12.85 -6.58 -28.34
C LYS A 236 -12.24 -7.42 -29.45
N SER A 237 -11.77 -6.78 -30.52
CA SER A 237 -11.18 -7.46 -31.67
C SER A 237 -9.88 -8.19 -31.30
N GLN A 238 -9.04 -7.57 -30.46
CA GLN A 238 -7.83 -8.19 -29.95
C GLN A 238 -8.15 -9.43 -29.11
N LEU A 239 -9.09 -9.31 -28.17
CA LEU A 239 -9.47 -10.41 -27.28
C LEU A 239 -10.12 -11.58 -28.06
N GLN A 240 -10.97 -11.29 -29.04
CA GLN A 240 -11.54 -12.29 -29.94
C GLN A 240 -10.46 -13.04 -30.75
N SER A 241 -9.46 -12.30 -31.24
CA SER A 241 -8.35 -12.89 -32.00
C SER A 241 -7.52 -13.83 -31.12
N ALA A 242 -7.23 -13.41 -29.87
CA ALA A 242 -6.51 -14.23 -28.90
C ALA A 242 -7.29 -15.51 -28.53
N LEU A 243 -8.60 -15.40 -28.27
CA LEU A 243 -9.44 -16.57 -27.97
C LEU A 243 -9.52 -17.55 -29.15
N LEU A 244 -9.59 -17.05 -30.39
CA LEU A 244 -9.59 -17.90 -31.57
C LEU A 244 -8.26 -18.67 -31.70
N GLN A 245 -7.13 -18.01 -31.45
CA GLN A 245 -5.83 -18.68 -31.45
C GLN A 245 -5.74 -19.75 -30.35
N ALA A 246 -6.21 -19.45 -29.13
CA ALA A 246 -6.23 -20.41 -28.04
C ALA A 246 -7.12 -21.64 -28.31
N LEU A 247 -8.16 -21.51 -29.15
CA LEU A 247 -9.01 -22.64 -29.55
C LEU A 247 -8.40 -23.52 -30.66
N LEU A 248 -7.39 -23.01 -31.37
CA LEU A 248 -6.71 -23.71 -32.46
C LEU A 248 -5.48 -24.48 -31.99
N ASN A 249 -4.95 -24.15 -30.82
CA ASN A 249 -3.85 -24.84 -30.15
C ASN A 249 -4.37 -25.96 -29.25
#